data_AF-A0A511Y784-F1
#
_entry.id   AF-A0A511Y784-F1
#
_cell.length_a   1.000
_cell.length_b   1.000
_cell.length_c   1.000
_cell.angle_alpha   90.00
_cell.angle_beta   90.00
_cell.angle_gamma   90.00
#
_symmetry.space_group_name_H-M   'P 1'
#
loop_
_entity.id
_entity.type
_entity.pdbx_description
1 polymer ?
#
loop_
_entity_poly.entity_id
_entity_poly.type
_entity_poly.pdbx_seq_one_letter_code
_entity_poly.pdbx_strand_id
1 'polypeptide(L)' 'MKDTSGKTAGEWIDEIVLMAVKGMLKSSNLTIAQVADEFHFSNASFFGRYFKARTGQTPLEYRSLKLKKKD' A
#
# COMPACT_ATOMS: atom_id res chain seq x y z
N MET A 1 -7.63 3.16 -30.05
CA MET A 1 -6.18 2.99 -30.20
C MET A 1 -5.68 2.49 -28.84
N LYS A 2 -4.91 1.39 -28.83
CA LYS A 2 -4.35 0.79 -27.62
C LYS A 2 -2.94 1.35 -27.47
N ASP A 3 -2.84 2.52 -26.84
CA ASP A 3 -1.61 3.30 -26.77
C ASP A 3 -0.68 2.79 -25.66
N THR A 4 0.33 2.02 -26.07
CA THR A 4 1.75 2.03 -25.63
C THR A 4 2.16 1.88 -24.15
N SER A 5 1.24 1.66 -23.22
CA SER A 5 1.52 0.98 -21.94
C SER A 5 0.20 0.35 -21.55
N GLY A 6 0.14 -0.97 -21.33
CA GLY A 6 -1.12 -1.67 -21.05
C GLY A 6 -1.79 -1.29 -19.71
N LYS A 7 -1.50 -0.11 -19.17
CA LYS A 7 -1.94 0.43 -17.88
C LYS A 7 -2.64 1.77 -18.09
N THR A 8 -3.86 1.88 -17.59
CA THR A 8 -4.68 3.09 -17.51
C THR A 8 -4.05 4.14 -16.59
N ALA A 9 -4.45 5.40 -16.72
CA ALA A 9 -4.00 6.48 -15.83
C ALA A 9 -4.27 6.18 -14.35
N GLY A 10 -5.35 5.45 -14.04
CA GLY A 10 -5.65 4.98 -12.68
C GLY A 10 -4.61 3.99 -12.15
N GLU A 11 -4.10 3.10 -12.99
CA GLU A 11 -3.07 2.13 -12.59
C GLU A 11 -1.72 2.79 -12.30
N TRP A 12 -1.37 3.86 -13.02
CA TRP A 12 -0.17 4.65 -12.71
C TRP A 12 -0.28 5.37 -11.36
N ILE A 13 -1.43 5.95 -11.05
CA ILE A 13 -1.69 6.59 -9.75
C ILE A 13 -1.61 5.53 -8.64
N ASP A 14 -2.21 4.35 -8.86
CA ASP A 14 -2.18 3.25 -7.92
C ASP A 14 -0.75 2.78 -7.61
N GLU A 15 0.14 2.71 -8.61
CA GLU A 15 1.53 2.31 -8.40
C GLU A 15 2.31 3.31 -7.54
N ILE A 16 2.12 4.60 -7.79
CA ILE A 16 2.75 5.68 -7.01
C ILE A 16 2.23 5.64 -5.55
N VAL A 17 0.91 5.57 -5.37
CA VAL A 17 0.28 5.46 -4.05
C VAL A 17 0.78 4.20 -3.34
N LEU A 18 0.83 3.06 -4.03
CA LEU A 18 1.28 1.81 -3.45
C LEU A 18 2.75 1.88 -3.01
N MET A 19 3.62 2.53 -3.78
CA MET A 19 5.02 2.74 -3.41
C MET A 19 5.13 3.58 -2.14
N ALA A 20 4.41 4.70 -2.06
CA ALA A 20 4.42 5.58 -0.90
C ALA A 20 3.88 4.86 0.36
N VAL A 21 2.76 4.14 0.24
CA VAL A 21 2.20 3.31 1.33
C VAL A 21 3.23 2.29 1.80
N LYS A 22 3.88 1.56 0.89
CA LYS A 22 4.92 0.57 1.23
C LYS A 22 6.10 1.22 1.97
N GLY A 23 6.49 2.42 1.57
CA GLY A 23 7.51 3.22 2.24
C GLY A 23 7.11 3.54 3.67
N MET A 24 5.93 4.12 3.84
CA MET A 24 5.39 4.52 5.14
C MET A 24 5.22 3.34 6.09
N LEU A 25 4.70 2.19 5.60
CA LEU A 25 4.56 0.97 6.39
C LEU A 25 5.91 0.45 6.95
N LYS A 26 7.03 0.75 6.28
CA LYS A 26 8.38 0.33 6.67
C LYS A 26 9.11 1.35 7.55
N SER A 27 8.92 2.63 7.28
CA SER A 27 9.69 3.72 7.89
C SER A 27 9.04 4.31 9.14
N SER A 28 7.71 4.23 9.27
CA SER A 28 6.99 4.85 10.38
C SER A 28 6.50 3.84 11.43
N ASN A 29 6.20 4.35 12.63
CA ASN A 29 5.54 3.61 13.71
C ASN A 29 4.01 3.85 13.73
N LEU A 30 3.46 4.47 12.68
CA LEU A 30 2.02 4.72 12.59
C LEU A 30 1.25 3.40 12.61
N THR A 31 0.09 3.37 13.23
CA THR A 31 -0.82 2.22 13.11
C THR A 31 -1.30 2.04 11.67
N ILE A 32 -1.80 0.85 11.33
CA ILE A 32 -2.37 0.60 9.99
C ILE A 32 -3.53 1.55 9.68
N ALA A 33 -4.31 1.92 10.70
CA ALA A 33 -5.41 2.88 10.57
C ALA A 33 -4.90 4.30 10.27
N GLN A 34 -3.84 4.75 10.93
CA GLN A 34 -3.23 6.07 10.66
C GLN A 34 -2.61 6.13 9.26
N VAL A 35 -2.00 5.04 8.78
CA VAL A 35 -1.54 4.97 7.40
C VAL A 35 -2.72 5.01 6.43
N ALA A 36 -3.85 4.37 6.75
CA ALA A 36 -5.05 4.47 5.90
C ALA A 36 -5.57 5.92 5.81
N ASP A 37 -5.57 6.64 6.93
CA ASP A 37 -5.99 8.04 7.04
C ASP A 37 -5.11 9.00 6.21
N GLU A 38 -3.78 8.81 6.28
CA GLU A 38 -2.79 9.62 5.54
C GLU A 38 -2.97 9.54 4.02
N PHE A 39 -3.47 8.40 3.52
CA PHE A 39 -3.76 8.20 2.10
C PHE A 39 -5.27 8.37 1.78
N HIS A 40 -6.03 8.98 2.69
CA HIS A 40 -7.45 9.31 2.56
C HIS A 40 -8.36 8.11 2.24
N PHE A 41 -8.01 6.92 2.73
CA PHE A 41 -8.92 5.78 2.66
C PHE A 41 -10.07 5.96 3.63
N SER A 42 -11.29 5.62 3.20
CA SER A 42 -12.50 5.78 4.02
C SER A 42 -12.46 5.00 5.34
N ASN A 43 -11.73 3.88 5.38
CA ASN A 43 -11.36 3.18 6.61
C ASN A 43 -10.22 2.17 6.39
N ALA A 44 -9.70 1.65 7.49
CA ALA A 44 -8.62 0.67 7.51
C ALA A 44 -8.96 -0.66 6.80
N SER A 45 -10.23 -1.06 6.78
CA SER A 45 -10.67 -2.30 6.10
C SER A 45 -10.59 -2.17 4.58
N PHE A 46 -11.07 -1.05 4.02
CA PHE A 46 -10.92 -0.74 2.59
C PHE A 46 -9.45 -0.63 2.19
N PHE A 47 -8.65 0.07 2.99
CA PHE A 47 -7.20 0.13 2.80
C PHE A 47 -6.56 -1.26 2.78
N GLY A 48 -6.90 -2.11 3.75
CA GLY A 48 -6.39 -3.48 3.83
C GLY A 48 -6.73 -4.31 2.59
N ARG A 49 -7.96 -4.20 2.09
CA ARG A 49 -8.39 -4.88 0.86
C ARG A 49 -7.68 -4.33 -0.37
N TYR A 50 -7.57 -3.00 -0.51
CA TYR A 50 -6.84 -2.32 -1.58
C TYR A 50 -5.38 -2.80 -1.65
N PHE A 51 -4.71 -2.82 -0.49
CA PHE A 51 -3.30 -3.18 -0.39
C PHE A 51 -3.09 -4.67 -0.66
N LYS A 52 -3.94 -5.55 -0.11
CA LYS A 52 -3.86 -6.99 -0.34
C LYS A 52 -4.12 -7.36 -1.80
N ALA A 53 -5.09 -6.72 -2.45
CA ALA A 53 -5.38 -6.95 -3.87
C ALA A 53 -4.16 -6.63 -4.77
N ARG A 54 -3.33 -5.65 -4.39
CA ARG A 54 -2.17 -5.21 -5.17
C ARG A 54 -0.84 -5.85 -4.77
N THR A 55 -0.74 -6.40 -3.57
CA THR A 55 0.53 -6.94 -3.03
C THR A 55 0.48 -8.42 -2.68
N GLY A 56 -0.72 -9.02 -2.64
CA GLY A 56 -0.96 -10.36 -2.15
C GLY A 56 -0.93 -10.51 -0.62
N GLN A 57 -0.58 -9.45 0.12
CA GLN A 57 -0.40 -9.47 1.57
C GLN A 57 -1.18 -8.34 2.24
N THR A 58 -1.60 -8.53 3.48
CA THR A 58 -2.17 -7.45 4.28
C THR A 58 -1.09 -6.42 4.66
N PRO A 59 -1.47 -5.16 4.94
CA PRO A 59 -0.52 -4.15 5.42
C PRO A 59 0.25 -4.58 6.67
N LEU A 60 -0.39 -5.33 7.56
CA LEU A 60 0.21 -5.83 8.80
C LEU A 60 1.24 -6.92 8.53
N GLU A 61 0.92 -7.90 7.68
CA GLU A 61 1.88 -8.93 7.24
C GLU A 61 3.10 -8.29 6.58
N TYR A 62 2.87 -7.34 5.69
CA TYR A 62 3.95 -6.62 4.99
C TYR A 62 4.86 -5.84 5.96
N ARG A 63 4.29 -5.21 7.00
CA ARG A 63 5.07 -4.54 8.04
C ARG A 63 5.86 -5.52 8.91
N SER A 64 5.27 -6.65 9.29
CA SER A 64 5.92 -7.66 10.13
C SER A 64 7.19 -8.24 9.50
N LEU A 65 7.27 -8.30 8.16
CA LEU A 65 8.50 -8.69 7.45
C LEU A 65 9.71 -7.78 7.75
N LYS A 66 9.49 -6.52 8.17
CA LYS A 66 10.58 -5.63 8.63
C LYS A 66 11.12 -6.05 10.00
N LEU A 67 10.26 -6.56 10.88
CA LEU A 67 10.65 -6.95 12.24
C LEU A 67 11.53 -8.20 12.25
N LYS A 68 11.40 -9.08 11.25
CA LYS A 68 12.19 -10.32 11.12
C LYS A 68 13.51 -10.17 10.36
N LYS A 69 13.84 -8.99 9.83
CA LYS A 69 15.07 -8.74 9.05
C LYS A 69 16.09 -7.86 9.79
N LYS A 70 15.93 -7.71 11.10
CA LYS A 70 16.84 -6.93 11.95
C LYS A 70 17.56 -7.80 13.00
N ASP A 71 17.64 -9.11 12.75
CA ASP A 71 18.46 -10.06 13.49
C ASP A 71 19.75 -10.35 12.71
#